data_AF-A0A928NGU9-F1
#
_entry.id   AF-A0A928NGU9-F1
#
_cell.length_a   1.000
_cell.length_b   1.000
_cell.length_c   1.000
_cell.angle_alpha   90.00
_cell.angle_beta   90.00
_cell.angle_gamma   90.00
#
_symmetry.space_group_name_H-M   'P 1'
#
loop_
_entity.id
_entity.type
_entity.pdbx_description
1 polymer ?
#
loop_
_entity_poly.entity_id
_entity_poly.type
_entity_poly.pdbx_seq_one_letter_code
_entity_poly.pdbx_strand_id
1 'polypeptide(L)'
;MPEISSHKLYGDGLHDDLPAIQEMLDSGMKCVSLPCPDVNYLISGPVKVHSNQELKLERNARIVLKDWSDSLMLKIGSKDEFCENVKVSGGIWDMNHNNQSPNPWHFPSPVTGKTGYEILRERGTYPTIFPLPKEANGVNNLDIPEDLYTGHCMSFKNIKNFHICNLTIHNPVVYGMDFYKVEDFTVENIVFDYIQGSPKLWNMDGVHLEGFCRNGHIMNLKGACHDDVVALTSDDSFFTGPIENITIDGIYSENSHSAVRLLSRVNPVKNVHITNVYGTYYAYGVVLSKYSELPERSGFENINMDNIYASLCPGTVDVPGNTRPLVWIGDNIDIKNLSISNLHRNETHNPNPTIGIYEGSTIDRFSVSNCSQTNETDGKISFIQNKGVINNLYVYNVDAGDGELIEKCGEIKNISII
;
A
#
# COMPACT_ATOMS: atom_id res chain seq x y z
N MET A 1 -19.11 36.77 20.64
CA MET A 1 -19.98 36.73 19.46
C MET A 1 -19.45 35.61 18.59
N PRO A 2 -20.27 34.71 18.02
CA PRO A 2 -19.73 33.77 17.04
C PRO A 2 -19.21 34.61 15.88
N GLU A 3 -17.92 34.49 15.56
CA GLU A 3 -17.38 35.10 14.35
C GLU A 3 -18.19 34.58 13.16
N ILE A 4 -18.68 35.52 12.36
CA ILE A 4 -19.33 35.18 11.09
C ILE A 4 -18.22 34.58 10.24
N SER A 5 -18.35 33.30 9.86
CA SER A 5 -17.41 32.64 8.97
C SER A 5 -17.18 33.51 7.74
N SER A 6 -15.91 33.76 7.44
CA SER A 6 -15.46 34.60 6.35
C SER A 6 -15.67 33.96 4.99
N HIS A 7 -15.82 32.63 4.95
CA HIS A 7 -16.06 31.87 3.73
C HIS A 7 -17.38 31.09 3.79
N LYS A 8 -18.09 31.05 2.67
CA LYS A 8 -19.29 30.24 2.54
C LYS A 8 -18.91 28.83 2.08
N LEU A 9 -19.44 27.82 2.76
CA LEU A 9 -19.45 26.44 2.28
C LEU A 9 -20.62 26.27 1.30
N TYR A 10 -20.34 25.93 0.04
CA TYR A 10 -21.32 25.86 -1.06
C TYR A 10 -21.80 24.44 -1.31
N GLY A 11 -20.88 23.48 -1.52
CA GLY A 11 -21.24 22.10 -1.86
C GLY A 11 -22.01 21.96 -3.18
N ASP A 12 -21.88 22.92 -4.09
CA ASP A 12 -22.59 22.97 -5.37
C ASP A 12 -21.78 22.40 -6.55
N GLY A 13 -20.55 21.94 -6.29
CA GLY A 13 -19.62 21.44 -7.29
C GLY A 13 -19.02 22.49 -8.23
N LEU A 14 -19.26 23.78 -7.98
CA LEU A 14 -18.79 24.89 -8.81
C LEU A 14 -17.80 25.78 -8.06
N HIS A 15 -18.13 26.11 -6.81
CA HIS A 15 -17.31 27.00 -5.99
C HIS A 15 -16.29 26.21 -5.18
N ASP A 16 -15.12 26.81 -5.00
CA ASP A 16 -14.06 26.23 -4.17
C ASP A 16 -14.44 26.31 -2.69
N ASP A 17 -14.69 25.15 -2.09
CA ASP A 17 -15.09 24.96 -0.70
C ASP A 17 -13.88 24.87 0.24
N LEU A 18 -12.66 24.72 -0.28
CA LEU A 18 -11.46 24.56 0.55
C LEU A 18 -11.29 25.69 1.58
N PRO A 19 -11.45 26.99 1.25
CA PRO A 19 -11.29 28.06 2.24
C PRO A 19 -12.27 27.95 3.41
N ALA A 20 -13.53 27.55 3.16
CA ALA A 20 -14.53 27.37 4.20
C ALA A 20 -14.24 26.13 5.07
N ILE A 21 -13.88 25.01 4.44
CA ILE A 21 -13.49 23.79 5.16
C ILE A 21 -12.25 24.06 6.03
N GLN A 22 -11.25 24.75 5.49
CA GLN A 22 -10.03 25.06 6.22
C GLN A 22 -10.29 26.06 7.36
N GLU A 23 -11.14 27.07 7.17
CA GLU A 23 -11.54 27.99 8.24
C GLU A 23 -12.21 27.23 9.41
N MET A 24 -13.05 26.23 9.12
CA MET A 24 -13.65 25.38 10.15
C MET A 24 -12.59 24.57 10.91
N LEU A 25 -11.58 24.03 10.24
CA LEU A 25 -10.48 23.28 10.86
C LEU A 25 -9.55 24.21 11.66
N ASP A 26 -9.23 25.39 11.14
CA ASP A 26 -8.33 26.37 11.76
C ASP A 26 -8.97 27.07 12.97
N SER A 27 -10.30 27.01 13.12
CA SER A 27 -11.03 27.56 14.27
C SER A 27 -10.69 26.92 15.62
N GLY A 28 -10.00 25.78 15.62
CA GLY A 28 -9.69 25.00 16.82
C GLY A 28 -10.84 24.09 17.29
N MET A 29 -11.91 23.94 16.49
CA MET A 29 -12.93 22.93 16.75
C MET A 29 -12.32 21.53 16.82
N LYS A 30 -12.70 20.75 17.83
CA LYS A 30 -12.25 19.36 17.98
C LYS A 30 -12.91 18.39 17.01
N CYS A 31 -14.07 18.75 16.47
CA CYS A 31 -14.80 17.95 15.52
C CYS A 31 -15.40 18.88 14.46
N VAL A 32 -14.96 18.71 13.22
CA VAL A 32 -15.51 19.37 12.04
C VAL A 32 -16.35 18.35 11.29
N SER A 33 -17.66 18.58 11.22
CA SER A 33 -18.56 17.75 10.43
C SER A 33 -19.01 18.52 9.20
N LEU A 34 -18.76 17.97 8.02
CA LEU A 34 -19.27 18.51 6.76
C LEU A 34 -20.63 17.86 6.45
N PRO A 35 -21.69 18.66 6.20
CA PRO A 35 -22.99 18.12 5.80
C PRO A 35 -22.91 17.42 4.42
N CYS A 36 -23.97 16.73 4.01
CA CYS A 36 -24.07 16.31 2.60
C CYS A 36 -24.10 17.56 1.70
N PRO A 37 -23.23 17.65 0.68
CA PRO A 37 -23.33 18.70 -0.32
C PRO A 37 -24.55 18.47 -1.23
N ASP A 38 -25.04 19.52 -1.87
CA ASP A 38 -26.12 19.41 -2.88
C ASP A 38 -25.65 18.60 -4.10
N VAL A 39 -24.36 18.74 -4.45
CA VAL A 39 -23.71 18.01 -5.55
C VAL A 39 -22.43 17.34 -5.05
N ASN A 40 -21.38 18.13 -4.81
CA ASN A 40 -20.12 17.72 -4.20
C ASN A 40 -19.42 18.96 -3.63
N TYR A 41 -18.51 18.75 -2.69
CA TYR A 41 -17.53 19.79 -2.36
C TYR A 41 -16.45 19.83 -3.45
N LEU A 42 -16.01 21.01 -3.82
CA LEU A 42 -14.89 21.20 -4.75
C LEU A 42 -13.71 21.80 -3.97
N ILE A 43 -12.53 21.18 -4.03
CA ILE A 43 -11.33 21.69 -3.34
C ILE A 43 -10.20 21.97 -4.32
N SER A 44 -9.52 23.10 -4.18
CA SER A 44 -8.37 23.48 -5.02
C SER A 44 -7.00 23.03 -4.49
N GLY A 45 -6.98 22.25 -3.40
CA GLY A 45 -5.77 21.84 -2.71
C GLY A 45 -6.09 20.99 -1.46
N PRO A 46 -5.08 20.66 -0.65
CA PRO A 46 -5.26 19.72 0.44
C PRO A 46 -6.05 20.34 1.58
N VAL A 47 -7.06 19.61 2.05
CA VAL A 47 -7.65 19.81 3.37
C VAL A 47 -6.61 19.42 4.41
N LYS A 48 -6.29 20.32 5.35
CA LYS A 48 -5.30 20.08 6.42
C LYS A 48 -5.99 19.89 7.76
N VAL A 49 -5.88 18.69 8.33
CA VAL A 49 -6.44 18.36 9.65
C VAL A 49 -5.35 18.42 10.70
N HIS A 50 -5.65 19.05 11.85
CA HIS A 50 -4.68 19.31 12.90
C HIS A 50 -4.75 18.30 14.05
N SER A 51 -3.78 18.35 14.96
CA SER A 51 -3.79 17.55 16.18
C SER A 51 -5.07 17.74 17.00
N ASN A 52 -5.54 16.66 17.61
CA ASN A 52 -6.74 16.63 18.46
C ASN A 52 -8.04 16.99 17.73
N GLN A 53 -8.11 16.72 16.43
CA GLN A 53 -9.28 16.97 15.59
C GLN A 53 -9.86 15.71 14.93
N GLU A 54 -11.17 15.70 14.77
CA GLU A 54 -11.91 14.80 13.90
C GLU A 54 -12.49 15.57 12.71
N LEU A 55 -12.19 15.14 11.48
CA LEU A 55 -12.92 15.51 10.28
C LEU A 55 -13.92 14.40 9.93
N LYS A 56 -15.21 14.74 9.90
CA LYS A 56 -16.29 13.81 9.61
C LYS A 56 -17.08 14.25 8.40
N LEU A 57 -17.27 13.33 7.48
CA LEU A 57 -18.17 13.45 6.34
C LEU A 57 -19.28 12.40 6.45
N GLU A 58 -20.44 12.74 5.91
CA GLU A 58 -21.43 11.72 5.60
C GLU A 58 -20.89 10.75 4.55
N ARG A 59 -21.27 9.47 4.62
CA ARG A 59 -20.70 8.41 3.76
C ARG A 59 -20.82 8.71 2.27
N ASN A 60 -21.89 9.38 1.86
CA ASN A 60 -22.18 9.71 0.47
C ASN A 60 -21.76 11.13 0.07
N ALA A 61 -21.19 11.92 0.98
CA ALA A 61 -20.68 13.24 0.65
C ALA A 61 -19.43 13.09 -0.23
N ARG A 62 -19.48 13.63 -1.45
CA ARG A 62 -18.35 13.60 -2.37
C ARG A 62 -17.52 14.88 -2.23
N ILE A 63 -16.21 14.73 -2.13
CA ILE A 63 -15.23 15.80 -2.32
C ILE A 63 -14.52 15.51 -3.64
N VAL A 64 -14.40 16.52 -4.50
CA VAL A 64 -13.74 16.42 -5.81
C VAL A 64 -12.58 17.41 -5.86
N LEU A 65 -11.41 16.95 -6.32
CA LEU A 65 -10.28 17.83 -6.58
C LEU A 65 -10.55 18.66 -7.84
N LYS A 66 -10.39 19.98 -7.73
CA LYS A 66 -10.61 20.90 -8.85
C LYS A 66 -9.63 20.65 -9.99
N ASP A 67 -10.08 20.87 -11.22
CA ASP A 67 -9.25 20.71 -12.42
C ASP A 67 -7.92 21.46 -12.29
N TRP A 68 -6.83 20.81 -12.72
CA TRP A 68 -5.47 21.35 -12.77
C TRP A 68 -4.95 21.86 -11.42
N SER A 69 -5.43 21.27 -10.31
CA SER A 69 -4.91 21.59 -8.98
C SER A 69 -3.56 20.90 -8.73
N ASP A 70 -3.34 19.73 -9.34
CA ASP A 70 -2.11 18.93 -9.21
C ASP A 70 -1.68 18.81 -7.73
N SER A 71 -2.62 18.38 -6.89
CA SER A 71 -2.47 18.45 -5.43
C SER A 71 -3.00 17.21 -4.72
N LEU A 72 -2.54 17.04 -3.48
CA LEU A 72 -3.16 16.14 -2.51
C LEU A 72 -4.59 16.62 -2.21
N MET A 73 -5.49 15.69 -1.88
CA MET A 73 -6.83 16.05 -1.36
C MET A 73 -6.83 16.23 0.16
N LEU A 74 -6.04 15.43 0.87
CA LEU A 74 -5.96 15.42 2.34
C LEU A 74 -4.50 15.31 2.79
N LYS A 75 -4.11 16.18 3.73
CA LYS A 75 -2.78 16.18 4.36
C LYS A 75 -2.92 16.25 5.88
N ILE A 76 -2.16 15.41 6.59
CA ILE A 76 -2.03 15.46 8.05
C ILE A 76 -0.56 15.34 8.41
N GLY A 77 -0.06 16.35 9.13
CA GLY A 77 1.36 16.48 9.46
C GLY A 77 2.27 16.64 8.24
N SER A 78 3.57 16.64 8.52
CA SER A 78 4.64 16.70 7.51
C SER A 78 5.90 16.02 8.07
N LYS A 79 7.03 16.14 7.39
CA LYS A 79 8.31 15.67 7.98
C LYS A 79 8.69 16.47 9.23
N ASP A 80 8.37 17.76 9.24
CA ASP A 80 8.78 18.72 10.28
C ASP A 80 7.66 19.03 11.28
N GLU A 81 6.42 18.68 10.94
CA GLU A 81 5.24 18.90 11.77
C GLU A 81 4.76 17.59 12.37
N PHE A 82 4.64 17.55 13.70
CA PHE A 82 4.09 16.40 14.42
C PHE A 82 2.59 16.59 14.66
N CYS A 83 1.80 15.55 14.34
CA CYS A 83 0.38 15.52 14.66
C CYS A 83 0.05 14.38 15.64
N GLU A 84 -0.99 14.58 16.45
CA GLU A 84 -1.50 13.51 17.31
C GLU A 84 -3.02 13.54 17.49
N ASN A 85 -3.60 12.38 17.81
CA ASN A 85 -5.01 12.23 18.16
C ASN A 85 -5.93 12.75 17.03
N VAL A 86 -5.70 12.28 15.81
CA VAL A 86 -6.41 12.73 14.61
C VAL A 86 -7.34 11.65 14.09
N LYS A 87 -8.55 12.04 13.71
CA LYS A 87 -9.51 11.14 13.06
C LYS A 87 -10.07 11.72 11.78
N VAL A 88 -10.15 10.91 10.72
CA VAL A 88 -10.87 11.25 9.50
C VAL A 88 -11.87 10.16 9.19
N SER A 89 -13.13 10.51 8.94
CA SER A 89 -14.14 9.51 8.62
C SER A 89 -15.12 9.95 7.55
N GLY A 90 -15.52 9.00 6.71
CA GLY A 90 -16.57 9.20 5.72
C GLY A 90 -16.09 9.84 4.41
N GLY A 91 -17.07 9.98 3.52
CA GLY A 91 -16.92 10.66 2.24
C GLY A 91 -16.40 9.78 1.10
N ILE A 92 -16.61 10.30 -0.11
CA ILE A 92 -16.04 9.81 -1.36
C ILE A 92 -15.01 10.87 -1.80
N TRP A 93 -13.74 10.48 -1.82
CA TRP A 93 -12.62 11.34 -2.16
C TRP A 93 -12.19 11.08 -3.60
N ASP A 94 -12.59 11.99 -4.49
CA ASP A 94 -12.40 11.88 -5.92
C ASP A 94 -11.29 12.81 -6.39
N MET A 95 -10.15 12.22 -6.76
CA MET A 95 -8.99 13.01 -7.19
C MET A 95 -9.16 13.64 -8.57
N ASN A 96 -10.27 13.33 -9.28
CA ASN A 96 -10.56 13.88 -10.60
C ASN A 96 -9.36 13.71 -11.55
N HIS A 97 -8.73 12.54 -11.52
CA HIS A 97 -7.37 12.32 -12.03
C HIS A 97 -7.15 12.60 -13.52
N ASN A 98 -8.22 12.60 -14.33
CA ASN A 98 -8.17 12.84 -15.77
C ASN A 98 -8.07 14.34 -16.08
N ASN A 99 -8.37 15.18 -15.08
CA ASN A 99 -8.24 16.63 -15.15
C ASN A 99 -7.04 17.12 -14.31
N GLN A 100 -6.17 16.21 -13.87
CA GLN A 100 -4.87 16.52 -13.28
C GLN A 100 -3.76 16.16 -14.26
N SER A 101 -2.54 16.64 -14.00
CA SER A 101 -1.35 16.16 -14.69
C SER A 101 -1.22 14.63 -14.52
N PRO A 102 -0.76 13.90 -15.56
CA PRO A 102 -0.60 12.45 -15.51
C PRO A 102 0.41 12.03 -14.45
N ASN A 103 0.49 10.72 -14.15
CA ASN A 103 1.42 10.16 -13.18
C ASN A 103 2.82 10.79 -13.31
N PRO A 104 3.25 11.61 -12.32
CA PRO A 104 4.40 12.49 -12.48
C PRO A 104 5.73 11.72 -12.50
N TRP A 105 5.74 10.48 -12.04
CA TRP A 105 6.95 9.65 -11.99
C TRP A 105 7.30 9.05 -13.36
N HIS A 106 6.31 8.85 -14.22
CA HIS A 106 6.47 8.22 -15.53
C HIS A 106 6.24 9.17 -16.71
N PHE A 107 5.41 10.20 -16.53
CA PHE A 107 5.04 11.13 -17.58
C PHE A 107 5.55 12.53 -17.28
N PRO A 108 6.15 13.21 -18.26
CA PRO A 108 6.54 14.60 -18.09
C PRO A 108 5.33 15.50 -17.80
N SER A 109 5.47 16.41 -16.85
CA SER A 109 4.45 17.44 -16.58
C SER A 109 4.15 18.25 -17.85
N PRO A 110 2.88 18.51 -18.17
CA PRO A 110 2.50 19.40 -19.27
C PRO A 110 3.03 20.84 -19.11
N VAL A 111 3.33 21.27 -17.88
CA VAL A 111 3.82 22.61 -17.56
C VAL A 111 5.33 22.69 -17.66
N THR A 112 6.05 21.75 -17.05
CA THR A 112 7.52 21.82 -16.95
C THR A 112 8.25 21.00 -18.03
N GLY A 113 7.55 20.08 -18.69
CA GLY A 113 8.14 19.12 -19.63
C GLY A 113 9.06 18.09 -18.96
N LYS A 114 8.97 17.90 -17.63
CA LYS A 114 9.84 17.03 -16.84
C LYS A 114 9.03 16.09 -15.94
N THR A 115 9.56 14.90 -15.72
CA THR A 115 9.08 13.96 -14.70
C THR A 115 9.45 14.44 -13.29
N GLY A 116 8.78 13.94 -12.26
CA GLY A 116 9.10 14.17 -10.86
C GLY A 116 10.54 13.78 -10.53
N TYR A 117 11.05 12.67 -11.09
CA TYR A 117 12.44 12.27 -10.93
C TYR A 117 13.43 13.29 -11.50
N GLU A 118 13.16 13.87 -12.66
CA GLU A 118 14.01 14.90 -13.26
C GLU A 118 13.98 16.19 -12.44
N ILE A 119 12.80 16.61 -11.97
CA ILE A 119 12.66 17.78 -11.11
C ILE A 119 13.46 17.60 -9.81
N LEU A 120 13.36 16.43 -9.17
CA LEU A 120 14.11 16.14 -7.96
C LEU A 120 15.63 16.12 -8.22
N ARG A 121 16.09 15.57 -9.36
CA ARG A 121 17.52 15.58 -9.74
C ARG A 121 18.04 16.99 -9.92
N GLU A 122 17.27 17.87 -10.56
CA GLU A 122 17.65 19.27 -10.76
C GLU A 122 17.67 20.07 -9.46
N ARG A 123 16.76 19.76 -8.53
CA ARG A 123 16.74 20.36 -7.19
C ARG A 123 17.81 19.79 -6.26
N GLY A 124 18.54 18.76 -6.68
CA GLY A 124 19.53 18.06 -5.85
C GLY A 124 18.89 17.27 -4.70
N THR A 125 17.58 17.00 -4.77
CA THR A 125 16.81 16.24 -3.76
C THR A 125 16.54 14.81 -4.19
N TYR A 126 16.92 14.42 -5.42
CA TYR A 126 17.03 13.01 -5.82
C TYR A 126 18.44 12.49 -5.59
N PRO A 127 18.62 11.27 -5.08
CA PRO A 127 19.96 10.73 -4.89
C PRO A 127 20.58 10.43 -6.27
N THR A 128 21.85 10.79 -6.43
CA THR A 128 22.62 10.51 -7.67
C THR A 128 22.90 9.02 -7.84
N ILE A 129 22.75 8.23 -6.78
CA ILE A 129 22.85 6.76 -6.77
C ILE A 129 21.54 6.22 -6.21
N PHE A 130 20.79 5.48 -7.03
CA PHE A 130 19.57 4.81 -6.61
C PHE A 130 19.69 3.29 -6.81
N PRO A 131 19.31 2.47 -5.82
CA PRO A 131 18.91 2.89 -4.47
C PRO A 131 20.12 3.33 -3.63
N LEU A 132 19.91 4.13 -2.58
CA LEU A 132 20.99 4.74 -1.78
C LEU A 132 21.90 3.67 -1.13
N PRO A 133 23.24 3.78 -1.11
CA PRO A 133 24.10 2.82 -0.41
C PRO A 133 23.72 2.70 1.07
N LYS A 134 23.93 1.53 1.70
CA LYS A 134 23.64 1.29 3.13
C LYS A 134 24.16 2.39 4.08
N GLU A 135 25.31 2.97 3.76
CA GLU A 135 25.96 4.02 4.56
C GLU A 135 25.25 5.39 4.47
N ALA A 136 24.43 5.60 3.44
CA ALA A 136 23.62 6.81 3.26
C ALA A 136 22.24 6.71 3.95
N ASN A 137 21.76 5.50 4.25
CA ASN A 137 20.45 5.21 4.85
C ASN A 137 20.33 5.52 6.36
N GLY A 138 21.14 6.45 6.87
CA GLY A 138 20.98 7.06 8.19
C GLY A 138 21.07 8.58 8.18
N VAL A 139 21.34 9.20 7.03
CA VAL A 139 21.71 10.63 6.95
C VAL A 139 20.80 11.44 6.04
N ASN A 140 20.07 10.85 5.09
CA ASN A 140 19.19 11.62 4.20
C ASN A 140 17.80 10.95 4.05
N ASN A 141 16.85 11.31 4.92
CA ASN A 141 15.44 11.32 4.53
C ASN A 141 15.32 12.38 3.43
N LEU A 142 15.34 11.94 2.17
CA LEU A 142 15.28 12.85 1.04
C LEU A 142 13.97 13.61 1.11
N ASP A 143 14.08 14.94 1.20
CA ASP A 143 12.91 15.80 1.21
C ASP A 143 12.27 15.77 -0.17
N ILE A 144 11.14 15.05 -0.28
CA ILE A 144 10.17 15.35 -1.32
C ILE A 144 9.70 16.78 -1.03
N PRO A 145 10.02 17.75 -1.91
CA PRO A 145 9.59 19.12 -1.68
C PRO A 145 8.07 19.17 -1.54
N GLU A 146 7.55 19.93 -0.57
CA GLU A 146 6.10 19.97 -0.33
C GLU A 146 5.31 20.54 -1.52
N ASP A 147 5.98 21.30 -2.39
CA ASP A 147 5.42 21.85 -3.63
C ASP A 147 5.51 20.89 -4.83
N LEU A 148 6.12 19.70 -4.66
CA LEU A 148 6.18 18.72 -5.74
C LEU A 148 4.85 17.95 -5.83
N TYR A 149 4.24 17.99 -7.00
CA TYR A 149 3.13 17.11 -7.33
C TYR A 149 3.59 15.64 -7.43
N THR A 150 3.10 14.81 -6.52
CA THR A 150 3.41 13.36 -6.47
C THR A 150 2.33 12.48 -7.09
N GLY A 151 1.14 13.03 -7.35
CA GLY A 151 -0.04 12.28 -7.79
C GLY A 151 -0.70 11.44 -6.67
N HIS A 152 -0.23 11.52 -5.42
CA HIS A 152 -0.87 10.85 -4.29
C HIS A 152 -2.23 11.50 -4.00
N CYS A 153 -3.23 10.73 -3.56
CA CYS A 153 -4.51 11.31 -3.13
C CYS A 153 -4.44 11.85 -1.68
N MET A 154 -3.88 11.08 -0.75
CA MET A 154 -3.75 11.46 0.66
C MET A 154 -2.35 11.23 1.20
N SER A 155 -1.92 12.07 2.15
CA SER A 155 -0.58 12.01 2.73
C SER A 155 -0.60 12.22 4.25
N PHE A 156 -0.06 11.25 4.99
CA PHE A 156 -0.09 11.19 6.45
C PHE A 156 1.34 11.04 6.99
N LYS A 157 1.88 12.07 7.64
CA LYS A 157 3.30 12.11 8.02
C LYS A 157 3.49 12.51 9.47
N ASN A 158 4.37 11.77 10.17
CA ASN A 158 4.80 12.10 11.54
C ASN A 158 3.62 12.24 12.52
N ILE A 159 2.79 11.19 12.59
CA ILE A 159 1.53 11.19 13.36
C ILE A 159 1.55 10.13 14.45
N LYS A 160 0.96 10.43 15.61
CA LYS A 160 0.65 9.43 16.64
C LYS A 160 -0.84 9.36 16.95
N ASN A 161 -1.40 8.18 17.18
CA ASN A 161 -2.84 7.99 17.47
C ASN A 161 -3.71 8.52 16.31
N PHE A 162 -3.65 7.83 15.18
CA PHE A 162 -4.34 8.20 13.95
C PHE A 162 -5.42 7.19 13.57
N HIS A 163 -6.60 7.66 13.19
CA HIS A 163 -7.68 6.81 12.71
C HIS A 163 -8.29 7.37 11.43
N ILE A 164 -8.25 6.59 10.34
CA ILE A 164 -8.98 6.90 9.11
C ILE A 164 -9.97 5.78 8.77
N CYS A 165 -11.25 6.13 8.53
CA CYS A 165 -12.27 5.11 8.34
C CYS A 165 -13.46 5.46 7.44
N ASN A 166 -14.14 4.41 6.94
CA ASN A 166 -15.45 4.48 6.29
C ASN A 166 -15.50 5.39 5.04
N LEU A 167 -14.43 5.44 4.25
CA LEU A 167 -14.33 6.29 3.07
C LEU A 167 -14.17 5.49 1.78
N THR A 168 -14.46 6.14 0.66
CA THR A 168 -14.13 5.66 -0.68
C THR A 168 -13.06 6.56 -1.28
N ILE A 169 -11.99 5.98 -1.83
CA ILE A 169 -11.04 6.71 -2.70
C ILE A 169 -11.43 6.39 -4.14
N HIS A 170 -11.73 7.42 -4.92
CA HIS A 170 -12.09 7.30 -6.31
C HIS A 170 -10.96 7.83 -7.19
N ASN A 171 -10.45 6.94 -8.05
CA ASN A 171 -9.50 7.27 -9.12
C ASN A 171 -8.37 8.23 -8.71
N PRO A 172 -7.42 7.81 -7.85
CA PRO A 172 -6.18 8.55 -7.63
C PRO A 172 -5.33 8.58 -8.92
N VAL A 173 -4.31 9.44 -8.95
CA VAL A 173 -3.33 9.45 -10.05
C VAL A 173 -2.27 8.38 -9.83
N VAL A 174 -1.81 8.23 -8.58
CA VAL A 174 -1.00 7.10 -8.11
C VAL A 174 -1.58 6.53 -6.82
N TYR A 175 -0.86 6.56 -5.69
CA TYR A 175 -1.30 6.01 -4.41
C TYR A 175 -2.57 6.67 -3.88
N GLY A 176 -3.47 5.86 -3.31
CA GLY A 176 -4.60 6.34 -2.53
C GLY A 176 -4.16 7.01 -1.24
N MET A 177 -3.31 6.34 -0.47
CA MET A 177 -2.81 6.85 0.81
C MET A 177 -1.33 6.56 1.00
N ASP A 178 -0.56 7.60 1.33
CA ASP A 178 0.86 7.54 1.68
C ASP A 178 1.04 7.82 3.18
N PHE A 179 1.72 6.93 3.89
CA PHE A 179 1.99 7.02 5.33
C PHE A 179 3.49 7.00 5.58
N TYR A 180 3.98 7.97 6.36
CA TYR A 180 5.38 8.00 6.80
C TYR A 180 5.47 8.32 8.29
N LYS A 181 6.23 7.50 9.05
CA LYS A 181 6.46 7.73 10.48
C LYS A 181 5.15 7.90 11.26
N VAL A 182 4.24 6.95 11.07
CA VAL A 182 2.92 6.92 11.74
C VAL A 182 2.90 5.83 12.81
N GLU A 183 2.53 6.21 14.03
CA GLU A 183 2.52 5.34 15.22
C GLU A 183 1.12 5.24 15.82
N ASP A 184 0.75 4.05 16.29
CA ASP A 184 -0.53 3.76 16.94
C ASP A 184 -1.71 4.17 16.02
N PHE A 185 -1.90 3.45 14.92
CA PHE A 185 -2.86 3.85 13.89
C PHE A 185 -3.85 2.77 13.48
N THR A 186 -5.00 3.22 12.96
CA THR A 186 -6.05 2.36 12.40
C THR A 186 -6.52 2.89 11.05
N VAL A 187 -6.53 2.00 10.06
CA VAL A 187 -7.16 2.21 8.74
C VAL A 187 -8.27 1.18 8.61
N GLU A 188 -9.53 1.58 8.56
CA GLU A 188 -10.64 0.63 8.51
C GLU A 188 -11.76 0.98 7.52
N ASN A 189 -12.37 -0.04 6.92
CA ASN A 189 -13.56 0.09 6.08
C ASN A 189 -13.36 1.05 4.89
N ILE A 190 -12.33 0.78 4.09
CA ILE A 190 -11.97 1.60 2.92
C ILE A 190 -12.42 0.90 1.64
N VAL A 191 -12.99 1.67 0.72
CA VAL A 191 -13.31 1.23 -0.64
C VAL A 191 -12.38 1.91 -1.64
N PHE A 192 -11.66 1.12 -2.43
CA PHE A 192 -10.85 1.57 -3.56
C PHE A 192 -11.66 1.46 -4.86
N ASP A 193 -12.17 2.58 -5.33
CA ASP A 193 -12.95 2.70 -6.57
C ASP A 193 -12.05 3.18 -7.72
N TYR A 194 -11.08 2.33 -8.07
CA TYR A 194 -10.06 2.63 -9.08
C TYR A 194 -10.47 1.99 -10.40
N ILE A 195 -11.19 2.73 -11.21
CA ILE A 195 -11.79 2.22 -12.46
C ILE A 195 -11.02 2.65 -13.71
N GLN A 196 -10.13 3.64 -13.58
CA GLN A 196 -9.36 4.23 -14.67
C GLN A 196 -7.94 4.51 -14.19
N GLY A 197 -7.03 4.82 -15.13
CA GLY A 197 -5.67 5.30 -14.83
C GLY A 197 -5.40 6.63 -15.52
N SER A 198 -4.40 7.38 -15.06
CA SER A 198 -4.07 8.71 -15.59
C SER A 198 -2.63 8.76 -16.15
N PRO A 199 -2.41 8.36 -17.42
CA PRO A 199 -3.32 7.67 -18.35
C PRO A 199 -3.23 6.13 -18.26
N LYS A 200 -2.38 5.62 -17.37
CA LYS A 200 -2.09 4.19 -17.19
C LYS A 200 -2.45 3.75 -15.79
N LEU A 201 -2.80 2.48 -15.64
CA LEU A 201 -3.05 1.83 -14.35
C LEU A 201 -1.74 1.51 -13.61
N TRP A 202 -0.91 2.52 -13.38
CA TRP A 202 0.43 2.37 -12.78
C TRP A 202 0.52 3.07 -11.43
N ASN A 203 1.19 2.41 -10.46
CA ASN A 203 1.46 2.93 -9.11
C ASN A 203 0.19 3.31 -8.35
N MET A 204 -0.89 2.55 -8.52
CA MET A 204 -2.18 2.83 -7.89
C MET A 204 -2.39 1.99 -6.64
N ASP A 205 -1.49 2.16 -5.67
CA ASP A 205 -1.57 1.50 -4.37
C ASP A 205 -2.81 1.93 -3.60
N GLY A 206 -3.30 1.06 -2.72
CA GLY A 206 -4.34 1.39 -1.75
C GLY A 206 -3.75 2.14 -0.55
N VAL A 207 -3.20 1.38 0.39
CA VAL A 207 -2.50 1.86 1.60
C VAL A 207 -1.01 1.59 1.45
N HIS A 208 -0.21 2.65 1.36
CA HIS A 208 1.23 2.57 1.23
C HIS A 208 1.90 3.06 2.53
N LEU A 209 2.56 2.17 3.27
CA LEU A 209 3.35 2.52 4.44
C LEU A 209 4.83 2.58 4.10
N GLU A 210 5.38 3.77 4.19
CA GLU A 210 6.81 4.03 4.20
C GLU A 210 7.42 3.74 5.59
N GLY A 211 8.74 3.97 5.71
CA GLY A 211 9.50 3.71 6.92
C GLY A 211 9.00 4.41 8.19
N PHE A 212 9.38 3.83 9.34
CA PHE A 212 9.03 4.25 10.70
C PHE A 212 7.55 4.12 11.08
N CYS A 213 6.74 3.43 10.29
CA CYS A 213 5.37 3.10 10.68
C CYS A 213 5.35 1.94 11.69
N ARG A 214 4.57 2.07 12.77
CA ARG A 214 4.45 1.01 13.79
C ARG A 214 3.12 0.99 14.56
N ASN A 215 2.80 -0.18 15.11
CA ASN A 215 1.58 -0.43 15.90
C ASN A 215 0.32 -0.09 15.10
N GLY A 216 0.19 -0.72 13.93
CA GLY A 216 -0.85 -0.42 12.96
C GLY A 216 -1.87 -1.54 12.80
N HIS A 217 -3.14 -1.16 12.67
CA HIS A 217 -4.23 -2.07 12.30
C HIS A 217 -4.88 -1.59 10.99
N ILE A 218 -4.83 -2.42 9.96
CA ILE A 218 -5.41 -2.14 8.64
C ILE A 218 -6.47 -3.20 8.39
N MET A 219 -7.74 -2.80 8.24
CA MET A 219 -8.83 -3.78 8.17
C MET A 219 -9.98 -3.43 7.24
N ASN A 220 -10.65 -4.46 6.74
CA ASN A 220 -11.85 -4.36 5.89
C ASN A 220 -11.66 -3.46 4.66
N LEU A 221 -10.65 -3.78 3.85
CA LEU A 221 -10.38 -3.11 2.58
C LEU A 221 -11.11 -3.80 1.43
N LYS A 222 -11.70 -3.01 0.51
CA LYS A 222 -12.47 -3.54 -0.62
C LYS A 222 -12.16 -2.81 -1.92
N GLY A 223 -12.27 -3.52 -3.03
CA GLY A 223 -12.05 -2.96 -4.37
C GLY A 223 -10.66 -3.29 -4.92
N ALA A 224 -10.48 -3.07 -6.22
CA ALA A 224 -9.27 -3.44 -6.94
C ALA A 224 -8.29 -2.27 -6.99
N CYS A 225 -7.10 -2.47 -6.43
CA CYS A 225 -5.95 -1.60 -6.69
C CYS A 225 -5.19 -2.11 -7.92
N HIS A 226 -4.59 -1.20 -8.70
CA HIS A 226 -3.83 -1.56 -9.90
C HIS A 226 -2.31 -1.63 -9.68
N ASP A 227 -1.93 -1.44 -8.42
CA ASP A 227 -0.68 -1.86 -7.81
C ASP A 227 -1.07 -2.47 -6.43
N ASP A 228 -0.21 -2.48 -5.43
CA ASP A 228 -0.48 -3.13 -4.14
C ASP A 228 -1.72 -2.57 -3.38
N VAL A 229 -2.66 -3.44 -2.96
CA VAL A 229 -3.75 -3.01 -2.04
C VAL A 229 -3.17 -2.49 -0.72
N VAL A 230 -2.20 -3.22 -0.15
CA VAL A 230 -1.38 -2.76 0.97
C VAL A 230 0.10 -2.97 0.67
N ALA A 231 0.91 -1.93 0.79
CA ALA A 231 2.37 -2.00 0.67
C ALA A 231 3.03 -1.56 1.99
N LEU A 232 3.95 -2.38 2.50
CA LEU A 232 4.84 -2.04 3.61
C LEU A 232 6.27 -1.94 3.07
N THR A 233 6.79 -0.72 2.95
CA THR A 233 8.03 -0.42 2.25
C THR A 233 9.03 0.27 3.19
N SER A 234 9.85 -0.52 3.90
CA SER A 234 10.80 0.04 4.88
C SER A 234 11.95 0.83 4.26
N ASP A 235 12.14 0.70 2.94
CA ASP A 235 13.26 1.26 2.20
C ASP A 235 12.83 1.80 0.83
N ASP A 236 11.59 2.27 0.67
CA ASP A 236 11.22 3.01 -0.55
C ASP A 236 11.81 4.42 -0.56
N SER A 237 11.81 4.98 -1.75
CA SER A 237 12.77 5.93 -2.32
C SER A 237 13.13 7.14 -1.47
N PHE A 238 12.22 7.62 -0.62
CA PHE A 238 12.37 8.91 0.09
C PHE A 238 12.29 8.77 1.62
N PHE A 239 11.67 7.71 2.11
CA PHE A 239 11.19 7.61 3.49
C PHE A 239 11.56 6.26 4.10
N THR A 240 12.85 6.08 4.40
CA THR A 240 13.37 4.79 4.84
C THR A 240 13.43 4.67 6.37
N GLY A 241 13.04 3.52 6.91
CA GLY A 241 13.07 3.23 8.35
C GLY A 241 12.37 1.91 8.66
N PRO A 242 12.59 1.32 9.85
CA PRO A 242 11.96 0.06 10.22
C PRO A 242 10.43 0.17 10.22
N ILE A 243 9.76 -0.93 9.85
CA ILE A 243 8.30 -1.09 10.00
C ILE A 243 8.05 -2.26 10.96
N GLU A 244 7.25 -2.04 11.99
CA GLU A 244 7.02 -3.06 13.03
C GLU A 244 5.60 -3.11 13.58
N ASN A 245 5.14 -4.30 13.97
CA ASN A 245 3.86 -4.53 14.65
C ASN A 245 2.65 -4.07 13.82
N ILE A 246 2.48 -4.66 12.64
CA ILE A 246 1.37 -4.34 11.72
C ILE A 246 0.44 -5.55 11.57
N THR A 247 -0.85 -5.33 11.76
CA THR A 247 -1.90 -6.32 11.44
C THR A 247 -2.69 -5.86 10.23
N ILE A 248 -2.80 -6.71 9.23
CA ILE A 248 -3.63 -6.53 8.04
C ILE A 248 -4.71 -7.61 8.11
N ASP A 249 -5.97 -7.20 8.29
CA ASP A 249 -7.11 -8.10 8.56
C ASP A 249 -8.31 -7.74 7.67
N GLY A 250 -8.53 -8.54 6.62
CA GLY A 250 -9.68 -8.37 5.75
C GLY A 250 -9.37 -7.56 4.50
N ILE A 251 -8.98 -8.24 3.43
CA ILE A 251 -8.89 -7.71 2.07
C ILE A 251 -9.88 -8.48 1.20
N TYR A 252 -10.77 -7.75 0.51
CA TYR A 252 -11.77 -8.31 -0.40
C TYR A 252 -11.61 -7.65 -1.77
N SER A 253 -10.80 -8.27 -2.63
CA SER A 253 -10.35 -7.64 -3.86
C SER A 253 -10.33 -8.62 -5.03
N GLU A 254 -11.01 -8.26 -6.12
CA GLU A 254 -11.12 -9.07 -7.33
C GLU A 254 -10.43 -8.37 -8.48
N ASN A 255 -9.63 -9.09 -9.26
CA ASN A 255 -8.84 -8.56 -10.38
C ASN A 255 -7.90 -7.42 -9.99
N SER A 256 -7.26 -7.52 -8.82
CA SER A 256 -6.31 -6.53 -8.34
C SER A 256 -4.87 -6.95 -8.63
N HIS A 257 -3.92 -6.02 -8.58
CA HIS A 257 -2.51 -6.36 -8.79
C HIS A 257 -2.02 -7.36 -7.74
N SER A 258 -2.20 -7.02 -6.47
CA SER A 258 -1.72 -7.80 -5.33
C SER A 258 -2.44 -7.41 -4.05
N ALA A 259 -2.50 -8.33 -3.09
CA ALA A 259 -3.10 -8.06 -1.78
C ALA A 259 -2.13 -7.31 -0.89
N VAL A 260 -0.95 -7.90 -0.65
CA VAL A 260 0.03 -7.35 0.30
C VAL A 260 1.45 -7.47 -0.24
N ARG A 261 2.19 -6.37 -0.22
CA ARG A 261 3.63 -6.36 -0.46
C ARG A 261 4.39 -5.95 0.77
N LEU A 262 5.40 -6.75 1.10
CA LEU A 262 6.41 -6.44 2.10
C LEU A 262 7.75 -6.23 1.38
N LEU A 263 8.31 -5.04 1.51
CA LEU A 263 9.56 -4.64 0.89
C LEU A 263 10.54 -4.23 1.98
N SER A 264 11.67 -4.91 2.01
CA SER A 264 12.79 -4.57 2.89
C SER A 264 14.10 -4.66 2.12
N ARG A 265 15.04 -3.76 2.42
CA ARG A 265 16.43 -3.82 1.95
C ARG A 265 17.44 -3.71 3.10
N VAL A 266 17.40 -2.61 3.85
CA VAL A 266 18.35 -2.30 4.94
C VAL A 266 17.61 -2.28 6.27
N ASN A 267 16.43 -1.68 6.28
CA ASN A 267 15.60 -1.56 7.45
C ASN A 267 14.70 -2.79 7.60
N PRO A 268 14.54 -3.34 8.81
CA PRO A 268 13.74 -4.54 9.00
C PRO A 268 12.24 -4.26 8.88
N VAL A 269 11.53 -5.27 8.37
CA VAL A 269 10.07 -5.40 8.48
C VAL A 269 9.78 -6.57 9.41
N LYS A 270 9.13 -6.31 10.56
CA LYS A 270 8.97 -7.34 11.59
C LYS A 270 7.63 -7.33 12.31
N ASN A 271 7.22 -8.49 12.82
CA ASN A 271 5.96 -8.69 13.53
C ASN A 271 4.77 -8.23 12.67
N VAL A 272 4.62 -8.87 11.51
CA VAL A 272 3.53 -8.58 10.57
C VAL A 272 2.59 -9.77 10.53
N HIS A 273 1.30 -9.50 10.70
CA HIS A 273 0.25 -10.50 10.61
C HIS A 273 -0.70 -10.12 9.47
N ILE A 274 -0.84 -11.00 8.48
CA ILE A 274 -1.74 -10.85 7.34
C ILE A 274 -2.81 -11.93 7.47
N THR A 275 -4.07 -11.55 7.62
CA THR A 275 -5.18 -12.50 7.72
C THR A 275 -6.40 -12.05 6.93
N ASN A 276 -7.28 -13.01 6.61
CA ASN A 276 -8.57 -12.77 5.96
C ASN A 276 -8.40 -12.11 4.56
N VAL A 277 -7.62 -12.74 3.68
CA VAL A 277 -7.40 -12.26 2.30
C VAL A 277 -8.24 -13.08 1.33
N TYR A 278 -9.12 -12.41 0.59
CA TYR A 278 -10.07 -13.02 -0.34
C TYR A 278 -10.06 -12.35 -1.70
N GLY A 279 -9.99 -13.17 -2.75
CA GLY A 279 -10.27 -12.77 -4.13
C GLY A 279 -9.18 -13.16 -5.12
N THR A 280 -8.95 -12.32 -6.13
CA THR A 280 -8.12 -12.69 -7.29
C THR A 280 -7.08 -11.63 -7.62
N TYR A 281 -5.85 -12.08 -7.90
CA TYR A 281 -4.69 -11.22 -8.06
C TYR A 281 -3.89 -11.52 -9.31
N TYR A 282 -3.51 -10.51 -10.08
CA TYR A 282 -2.81 -10.73 -11.34
C TYR A 282 -1.29 -10.69 -11.22
N ALA A 283 -0.66 -10.07 -10.22
CA ALA A 283 0.80 -10.15 -10.07
C ALA A 283 1.21 -11.28 -9.12
N TYR A 284 0.67 -11.26 -7.91
CA TYR A 284 0.83 -12.20 -6.80
C TYR A 284 -0.21 -11.86 -5.72
N GLY A 285 -0.57 -12.78 -4.84
CA GLY A 285 -1.41 -12.48 -3.68
C GLY A 285 -0.61 -11.74 -2.60
N VAL A 286 0.48 -12.35 -2.13
CA VAL A 286 1.38 -11.76 -1.12
C VAL A 286 2.82 -11.88 -1.57
N VAL A 287 3.63 -10.84 -1.37
CA VAL A 287 5.07 -10.87 -1.65
C VAL A 287 5.92 -10.39 -0.49
N LEU A 288 7.06 -11.06 -0.26
CA LEU A 288 8.19 -10.55 0.50
C LEU A 288 9.35 -10.35 -0.48
N SER A 289 9.83 -9.12 -0.63
CA SER A 289 10.84 -8.81 -1.65
C SER A 289 11.77 -7.67 -1.23
N LYS A 290 12.73 -7.39 -2.11
CA LYS A 290 13.64 -6.27 -2.01
C LYS A 290 13.62 -5.51 -3.33
N TYR A 291 13.39 -4.20 -3.28
CA TYR A 291 13.37 -3.34 -4.47
C TYR A 291 14.76 -2.75 -4.75
N SER A 292 15.74 -3.63 -4.99
CA SER A 292 17.13 -3.23 -5.22
C SER A 292 17.99 -4.39 -5.72
N GLU A 293 18.87 -4.10 -6.67
CA GLU A 293 19.92 -5.02 -7.13
C GLU A 293 21.21 -4.93 -6.27
N LEU A 294 21.27 -4.02 -5.30
CA LEU A 294 22.44 -3.82 -4.45
C LEU A 294 22.65 -5.00 -3.49
N PRO A 295 23.87 -5.30 -3.02
CA PRO A 295 24.17 -6.57 -2.35
C PRO A 295 23.63 -6.68 -0.92
N GLU A 296 23.04 -5.63 -0.33
CA GLU A 296 22.50 -5.73 1.02
C GLU A 296 21.38 -6.74 1.11
N ARG A 297 21.37 -7.51 2.19
CA ARG A 297 20.32 -8.47 2.49
C ARG A 297 19.38 -7.87 3.52
N SER A 298 18.10 -7.88 3.19
CA SER A 298 17.03 -7.48 4.09
C SER A 298 16.65 -8.58 5.05
N GLY A 299 16.05 -8.17 6.17
CA GLY A 299 15.58 -9.08 7.20
C GLY A 299 14.09 -8.93 7.44
N PHE A 300 13.33 -9.98 7.16
CA PHE A 300 11.98 -10.14 7.68
C PHE A 300 12.01 -11.00 8.95
N GLU A 301 11.19 -10.63 9.93
CA GLU A 301 11.12 -11.37 11.19
C GLU A 301 9.67 -11.48 11.68
N ASN A 302 9.24 -12.69 12.05
CA ASN A 302 7.90 -12.97 12.57
C ASN A 302 6.79 -12.50 11.62
N ILE A 303 6.78 -13.09 10.42
CA ILE A 303 5.74 -12.86 9.42
C ILE A 303 4.75 -14.02 9.48
N ASN A 304 3.49 -13.71 9.76
CA ASN A 304 2.41 -14.69 9.83
C ASN A 304 1.36 -14.36 8.77
N MET A 305 0.94 -15.40 8.04
CA MET A 305 -0.11 -15.32 7.04
C MET A 305 -1.14 -16.40 7.36
N ASP A 306 -2.42 -16.02 7.50
CA ASP A 306 -3.47 -17.03 7.65
C ASP A 306 -4.82 -16.66 7.03
N ASN A 307 -5.64 -17.69 6.81
CA ASN A 307 -6.99 -17.56 6.29
C ASN A 307 -7.03 -16.80 4.95
N ILE A 308 -6.27 -17.33 3.99
CA ILE A 308 -6.14 -16.77 2.64
C ILE A 308 -6.88 -17.67 1.67
N TYR A 309 -7.86 -17.12 0.96
CA TYR A 309 -8.57 -17.76 -0.14
C TYR A 309 -8.39 -16.93 -1.39
N ALA A 310 -7.38 -17.27 -2.18
CA ALA A 310 -6.98 -16.46 -3.32
C ALA A 310 -6.52 -17.32 -4.50
N SER A 311 -6.66 -16.77 -5.71
CA SER A 311 -6.13 -17.35 -6.94
C SER A 311 -5.55 -16.28 -7.85
N LEU A 312 -4.87 -16.71 -8.92
CA LEU A 312 -4.36 -15.81 -9.92
C LEU A 312 -5.45 -15.43 -10.94
N CYS A 313 -5.29 -14.29 -11.61
CA CYS A 313 -6.21 -13.83 -12.67
C CYS A 313 -5.47 -13.10 -13.82
N PRO A 314 -6.14 -12.85 -14.96
CA PRO A 314 -5.55 -12.07 -16.04
C PRO A 314 -5.08 -10.69 -15.57
N GLY A 315 -3.94 -10.23 -16.11
CA GLY A 315 -3.48 -8.86 -15.92
C GLY A 315 -4.33 -7.84 -16.66
N THR A 316 -3.96 -6.57 -16.51
CA THR A 316 -4.65 -5.47 -17.19
C THR A 316 -4.00 -5.18 -18.54
N VAL A 317 -4.55 -4.21 -19.27
CA VAL A 317 -3.95 -3.70 -20.52
C VAL A 317 -2.58 -3.05 -20.29
N ASP A 318 -2.33 -2.54 -19.08
CA ASP A 318 -1.14 -1.75 -18.75
C ASP A 318 -0.13 -2.49 -17.87
N VAL A 319 -0.60 -3.49 -17.12
CA VAL A 319 0.24 -4.26 -16.19
C VAL A 319 0.05 -5.75 -16.48
N PRO A 320 1.06 -6.42 -17.06
CA PRO A 320 0.98 -7.84 -17.33
C PRO A 320 0.95 -8.60 -15.99
N GLY A 321 0.08 -9.61 -15.93
CA GLY A 321 -0.01 -10.50 -14.78
C GLY A 321 0.76 -11.80 -14.95
N ASN A 322 0.77 -12.59 -13.88
CA ASN A 322 1.05 -14.01 -13.80
C ASN A 322 2.50 -14.39 -14.08
N THR A 323 3.43 -13.54 -13.66
CA THR A 323 4.87 -13.81 -13.73
C THR A 323 5.42 -14.40 -12.43
N ARG A 324 4.63 -14.44 -11.35
CA ARG A 324 5.05 -14.84 -10.01
C ARG A 324 4.08 -15.84 -9.36
N PRO A 325 4.53 -16.59 -8.32
CA PRO A 325 3.68 -17.41 -7.45
C PRO A 325 2.59 -16.61 -6.74
N LEU A 326 1.57 -17.30 -6.21
CA LEU A 326 0.53 -16.66 -5.39
C LEU A 326 1.12 -16.06 -4.11
N VAL A 327 1.96 -16.80 -3.39
CA VAL A 327 2.80 -16.28 -2.30
C VAL A 327 4.25 -16.31 -2.74
N TRP A 328 4.82 -15.13 -2.95
CA TRP A 328 6.17 -14.98 -3.50
C TRP A 328 7.17 -14.51 -2.45
N ILE A 329 8.18 -15.34 -2.20
CA ILE A 329 9.37 -15.00 -1.42
C ILE A 329 10.49 -14.73 -2.43
N GLY A 330 10.85 -13.45 -2.56
CA GLY A 330 11.79 -12.92 -3.54
C GLY A 330 13.24 -13.31 -3.33
N ASP A 331 14.08 -12.88 -4.26
CA ASP A 331 15.51 -13.19 -4.27
C ASP A 331 16.28 -12.44 -3.16
N ASN A 332 17.35 -13.05 -2.67
CA ASN A 332 18.36 -12.40 -1.82
C ASN A 332 17.82 -11.74 -0.52
N ILE A 333 16.82 -12.33 0.12
CA ILE A 333 16.25 -11.87 1.40
C ILE A 333 16.48 -12.89 2.52
N ASP A 334 16.52 -12.42 3.76
CA ASP A 334 16.60 -13.27 4.96
C ASP A 334 15.30 -13.20 5.76
N ILE A 335 14.77 -14.35 6.15
CA ILE A 335 13.54 -14.47 6.93
C ILE A 335 13.80 -15.33 8.15
N LYS A 336 13.62 -14.77 9.36
CA LYS A 336 13.80 -15.55 10.59
C LYS A 336 12.66 -16.53 10.84
N ASN A 337 11.42 -16.04 10.82
CA ASN A 337 10.23 -16.86 11.10
C ASN A 337 9.14 -16.49 10.10
N LEU A 338 8.69 -17.48 9.33
CA LEU A 338 7.56 -17.40 8.42
C LEU A 338 6.55 -18.49 8.77
N SER A 339 5.29 -18.10 8.94
CA SER A 339 4.18 -19.02 9.10
C SER A 339 3.09 -18.73 8.08
N ILE A 340 2.63 -19.78 7.40
CA ILE A 340 1.49 -19.73 6.49
C ILE A 340 0.52 -20.80 6.94
N SER A 341 -0.73 -20.44 7.24
CA SER A 341 -1.75 -21.42 7.61
C SER A 341 -3.11 -21.13 6.99
N ASN A 342 -3.94 -22.15 6.75
CA ASN A 342 -5.27 -21.97 6.15
C ASN A 342 -5.20 -21.18 4.82
N LEU A 343 -4.21 -21.53 3.97
CA LEU A 343 -4.08 -21.02 2.60
C LEU A 343 -4.81 -21.99 1.66
N HIS A 344 -5.84 -21.50 1.00
CA HIS A 344 -6.67 -22.28 0.09
C HIS A 344 -6.69 -21.62 -1.29
N ARG A 345 -6.30 -22.38 -2.31
CA ARG A 345 -6.24 -21.89 -3.70
C ARG A 345 -7.09 -22.77 -4.61
N ASN A 346 -8.03 -22.17 -5.32
CA ASN A 346 -8.71 -22.82 -6.45
C ASN A 346 -8.25 -22.12 -7.73
N GLU A 347 -7.32 -22.73 -8.45
CA GLU A 347 -6.67 -22.10 -9.58
C GLU A 347 -7.28 -22.54 -10.91
N THR A 348 -7.75 -21.58 -11.70
CA THR A 348 -8.37 -21.82 -13.02
C THR A 348 -7.67 -21.07 -14.15
N HIS A 349 -6.67 -20.23 -13.84
CA HIS A 349 -6.09 -19.30 -14.79
C HIS A 349 -4.62 -19.56 -15.07
N ASN A 350 -3.77 -19.64 -14.03
CA ASN A 350 -2.32 -19.73 -14.23
C ASN A 350 -1.64 -20.79 -13.35
N PRO A 351 -0.83 -21.69 -13.94
CA PRO A 351 -0.21 -22.80 -13.23
C PRO A 351 1.05 -22.43 -12.40
N ASN A 352 1.28 -21.14 -12.10
CA ASN A 352 2.40 -20.74 -11.22
C ASN A 352 2.28 -21.40 -9.83
N PRO A 353 3.40 -21.63 -9.12
CA PRO A 353 3.39 -22.24 -7.79
C PRO A 353 2.50 -21.50 -6.78
N THR A 354 2.00 -22.22 -5.78
CA THR A 354 1.22 -21.60 -4.69
C THR A 354 2.12 -20.80 -3.76
N ILE A 355 3.24 -21.39 -3.32
CA ILE A 355 4.30 -20.70 -2.59
C ILE A 355 5.59 -20.87 -3.38
N GLY A 356 6.28 -19.78 -3.71
CA GLY A 356 7.59 -19.85 -4.36
C GLY A 356 8.67 -19.10 -3.57
N ILE A 357 9.77 -19.78 -3.33
CA ILE A 357 10.95 -19.28 -2.62
C ILE A 357 12.11 -19.21 -3.60
N TYR A 358 12.65 -18.02 -3.80
CA TYR A 358 13.55 -17.73 -4.91
C TYR A 358 15.03 -17.63 -4.48
N GLU A 359 15.92 -17.43 -5.46
CA GLU A 359 17.35 -17.68 -5.31
C GLU A 359 17.99 -16.74 -4.27
N GLY A 360 18.96 -17.27 -3.55
CA GLY A 360 19.67 -16.50 -2.52
C GLY A 360 18.81 -16.12 -1.31
N SER A 361 17.54 -16.49 -1.23
CA SER A 361 16.73 -16.30 -0.03
C SER A 361 17.04 -17.36 1.03
N THR A 362 17.00 -16.97 2.31
CA THR A 362 17.16 -17.88 3.45
C THR A 362 15.98 -17.75 4.39
N ILE A 363 15.37 -18.87 4.77
CA ILE A 363 14.32 -18.93 5.80
C ILE A 363 14.79 -19.81 6.95
N ASP A 364 14.87 -19.26 8.16
CA ASP A 364 15.36 -20.02 9.32
C ASP A 364 14.29 -20.99 9.85
N ARG A 365 13.07 -20.52 10.08
CA ARG A 365 11.92 -21.36 10.44
C ARG A 365 10.73 -21.05 9.53
N PHE A 366 10.32 -22.06 8.77
CA PHE A 366 9.15 -22.00 7.90
C PHE A 366 8.12 -23.04 8.31
N SER A 367 6.90 -22.59 8.61
CA SER A 367 5.76 -23.46 8.89
C SER A 367 4.65 -23.26 7.88
N VAL A 368 4.10 -24.36 7.37
CA VAL A 368 2.96 -24.38 6.45
C VAL A 368 1.93 -25.37 7.00
N SER A 369 0.70 -24.93 7.26
CA SER A 369 -0.30 -25.81 7.87
C SER A 369 -1.75 -25.59 7.46
N ASN A 370 -2.51 -26.69 7.38
CA ASN A 370 -3.94 -26.66 7.04
C ASN A 370 -4.23 -25.97 5.71
N CYS A 371 -3.40 -26.24 4.70
CA CYS A 371 -3.53 -25.60 3.39
C CYS A 371 -4.05 -26.58 2.34
N SER A 372 -4.68 -26.07 1.29
CA SER A 372 -5.11 -26.90 0.15
C SER A 372 -5.02 -26.16 -1.17
N GLN A 373 -4.83 -26.89 -2.26
CA GLN A 373 -5.01 -26.34 -3.60
C GLN A 373 -5.83 -27.27 -4.49
N THR A 374 -6.59 -26.69 -5.41
CA THR A 374 -7.17 -27.36 -6.58
C THR A 374 -6.66 -26.69 -7.85
N ASN A 375 -6.52 -27.47 -8.92
CA ASN A 375 -5.92 -27.04 -10.17
C ASN A 375 -6.83 -27.44 -11.33
N GLU A 376 -7.40 -26.44 -12.00
CA GLU A 376 -8.21 -26.59 -13.20
C GLU A 376 -7.49 -26.00 -14.43
N THR A 377 -6.17 -25.77 -14.35
CA THR A 377 -5.35 -25.27 -15.45
C THR A 377 -4.76 -26.42 -16.28
N ASP A 378 -4.18 -26.10 -17.44
CA ASP A 378 -3.50 -27.08 -18.30
C ASP A 378 -2.11 -27.50 -17.79
N GLY A 379 -1.58 -26.82 -16.77
CA GLY A 379 -0.25 -27.05 -16.20
C GLY A 379 -0.30 -27.65 -14.80
N LYS A 380 0.79 -28.27 -14.36
CA LYS A 380 0.92 -28.70 -12.96
C LYS A 380 1.29 -27.53 -12.05
N ILE A 381 0.71 -27.49 -10.86
CA ILE A 381 1.00 -26.47 -9.84
C ILE A 381 1.75 -27.11 -8.68
N SER A 382 3.01 -26.75 -8.48
CA SER A 382 3.73 -27.10 -7.25
C SER A 382 3.15 -26.32 -6.06
N PHE A 383 2.89 -26.98 -4.93
CA PHE A 383 2.39 -26.29 -3.73
C PHE A 383 3.49 -25.40 -3.14
N ILE A 384 4.68 -25.95 -2.89
CA ILE A 384 5.90 -25.20 -2.56
C ILE A 384 6.95 -25.43 -3.65
N GLN A 385 7.42 -24.37 -4.30
CA GLN A 385 8.63 -24.37 -5.09
C GLN A 385 9.77 -23.72 -4.29
N ASN A 386 10.81 -24.49 -3.95
CA ASN A 386 11.96 -23.97 -3.22
C ASN A 386 13.21 -23.90 -4.10
N LYS A 387 13.72 -22.69 -4.32
CA LYS A 387 15.03 -22.39 -4.94
C LYS A 387 16.00 -21.69 -3.96
N GLY A 388 15.58 -21.44 -2.73
CA GLY A 388 16.39 -20.84 -1.67
C GLY A 388 16.94 -21.86 -0.68
N VAL A 389 17.26 -21.38 0.53
CA VAL A 389 17.71 -22.20 1.66
C VAL A 389 16.67 -22.14 2.77
N ILE A 390 16.17 -23.30 3.21
CA ILE A 390 15.28 -23.40 4.37
C ILE A 390 15.99 -24.21 5.46
N ASN A 391 16.25 -23.60 6.62
CA ASN A 391 16.92 -24.32 7.70
C ASN A 391 15.95 -25.32 8.36
N ASN A 392 14.73 -24.91 8.68
CA ASN A 392 13.73 -25.76 9.31
C ASN A 392 12.37 -25.58 8.65
N LEU A 393 11.92 -26.62 7.93
CA LEU A 393 10.62 -26.67 7.29
C LEU A 393 9.68 -27.61 8.06
N TYR A 394 8.52 -27.09 8.45
CA TYR A 394 7.43 -27.85 9.06
C TYR A 394 6.21 -27.76 8.15
N VAL A 395 5.73 -28.91 7.67
CA VAL A 395 4.52 -29.01 6.85
C VAL A 395 3.54 -29.92 7.56
N TYR A 396 2.32 -29.44 7.80
CA TYR A 396 1.30 -30.18 8.52
C TYR A 396 -0.06 -30.06 7.83
N ASN A 397 -0.70 -31.19 7.50
CA ASN A 397 -2.04 -31.19 6.90
C ASN A 397 -2.15 -30.27 5.65
N VAL A 398 -1.35 -30.56 4.62
CA VAL A 398 -1.36 -29.82 3.35
C VAL A 398 -1.77 -30.73 2.21
N ASP A 399 -2.82 -30.34 1.50
CA ASP A 399 -3.29 -31.00 0.27
C ASP A 399 -2.76 -30.25 -0.96
N ALA A 400 -1.80 -30.86 -1.66
CA ALA A 400 -1.21 -30.31 -2.88
C ALA A 400 -2.07 -30.55 -4.15
N GLY A 401 -3.25 -31.17 -4.02
CA GLY A 401 -4.06 -31.55 -5.17
C GLY A 401 -3.33 -32.56 -6.07
N ASP A 402 -3.31 -32.30 -7.37
CA ASP A 402 -2.60 -33.12 -8.37
C ASP A 402 -1.12 -32.76 -8.56
N GLY A 403 -0.65 -31.74 -7.85
CA GLY A 403 0.69 -31.19 -7.92
C GLY A 403 1.69 -31.80 -6.94
N GLU A 404 2.96 -31.45 -7.09
CA GLU A 404 3.99 -31.80 -6.11
C GLU A 404 3.85 -30.94 -4.85
N LEU A 405 3.87 -31.57 -3.67
CA LEU A 405 3.85 -30.84 -2.40
C LEU A 405 5.07 -29.92 -2.25
N ILE A 406 6.26 -30.42 -2.61
CA ILE A 406 7.51 -29.65 -2.57
C ILE A 406 8.36 -29.97 -3.80
N GLU A 407 8.43 -29.03 -4.72
CA GLU A 407 9.39 -29.02 -5.82
C GLU A 407 10.72 -28.44 -5.29
N LYS A 408 11.75 -29.29 -5.20
CA LYS A 408 13.03 -28.94 -4.56
C LYS A 408 14.10 -28.64 -5.59
N CYS A 409 14.36 -27.35 -5.81
CA CYS A 409 15.50 -26.85 -6.59
C CYS A 409 16.61 -26.26 -5.70
N GLY A 410 16.30 -25.94 -4.43
CA GLY A 410 17.21 -25.41 -3.42
C GLY A 410 17.43 -26.36 -2.23
N GLU A 411 17.98 -25.82 -1.13
CA GLU A 411 18.36 -26.60 0.06
C GLU A 411 17.28 -26.56 1.14
N ILE A 412 17.01 -27.72 1.77
CA ILE A 412 16.21 -27.83 2.99
C ILE A 412 17.00 -28.67 3.99
N LYS A 413 17.45 -28.08 5.10
CA LYS A 413 18.32 -28.76 6.07
C LYS A 413 17.56 -29.74 6.95
N ASN A 414 16.48 -29.27 7.57
CA ASN A 414 15.59 -30.07 8.40
C ASN A 414 14.17 -29.99 7.86
N ILE A 415 13.53 -31.14 7.67
CA ILE A 415 12.14 -31.22 7.19
C ILE A 415 11.33 -32.17 8.06
N SER A 416 10.15 -31.71 8.48
CA SER A 416 9.13 -32.50 9.15
C SER A 416 7.82 -32.34 8.39
N ILE A 417 7.28 -33.46 7.90
CA ILE A 417 5.99 -33.54 7.21
C ILE A 417 5.11 -34.48 8.04
N ILE A 418 3.97 -33.97 8.52
CA ILE A 418 3.05 -34.68 9.41
C ILE A 418 1.63 -34.67 8.85
#